data_AF-A0A2A6R0C7-F1
#
_entry.id   AF-A0A2A6R0C7-F1
#
_cell.length_a   1.000
_cell.length_b   1.000
_cell.length_c   1.000
_cell.angle_alpha   90.00
_cell.angle_beta   90.00
_cell.angle_gamma   90.00
#
_symmetry.space_group_name_H-M   'P 1'
#
loop_
_entity.id
_entity.type
_entity.pdbx_description
1 polymer ?
#
loop_
_entity_poly.entity_id
_entity_poly.type
_entity_poly.pdbx_seq_one_letter_code
_entity_poly.pdbx_strand_id
1 'polypeptide(L)'
;MAIMFVRAQVISRGAGRGIVAAAAYRHRARMMDEQAGTSFSYRRGSRELVHEELALPRQIPTWLREVSAGQAVAKASEVLWNAVDSFETRADAQLARELIIALPEELTRAENIALVREFVRDNLTAKGMVADWVYHDKDGNPHIHLMTTLRPLTEEGFGRKRVPVLGEDGKPLRVVTPDRPNGKIVYKVWGGDKETLKAWKIAWAETASRHLALAGHEIRLDGRSYAEQGLDGIAQKHLGPEKAALARKGRELYFAPADLARRQEMADRLLA
;
A
#
# COMPACT_ATOMS: atom_id res chain seq x y z
N MET A 1 -9.02 -18.40 -6.26
CA MET A 1 -7.85 -19.04 -5.60
C MET A 1 -6.99 -17.96 -4.99
N ALA A 2 -6.59 -18.08 -3.73
CA ALA A 2 -5.72 -17.11 -3.06
C ALA A 2 -4.42 -16.91 -3.85
N ILE A 3 -4.11 -15.64 -4.14
CA ILE A 3 -2.90 -15.26 -4.87
C ILE A 3 -2.07 -14.29 -4.04
N MET A 4 -0.75 -14.43 -4.13
CA MET A 4 0.16 -13.43 -3.57
C MET A 4 0.32 -12.26 -4.55
N PHE A 5 -0.52 -11.22 -4.39
CA PHE A 5 -0.39 -9.98 -5.14
C PHE A 5 -0.34 -8.77 -4.23
N VAL A 6 0.80 -8.08 -4.24
CA VAL A 6 1.01 -6.78 -3.59
C VAL A 6 1.75 -5.86 -4.56
N ARG A 7 1.11 -4.76 -4.95
CA ARG A 7 1.72 -3.71 -5.76
C ARG A 7 1.80 -2.43 -4.94
N ALA A 8 3.01 -1.88 -4.85
CA ALA A 8 3.22 -0.55 -4.30
C ALA A 8 3.31 0.49 -5.42
N GLN A 9 2.72 1.66 -5.22
CA GLN A 9 2.95 2.83 -6.06
C GLN A 9 2.99 4.10 -5.22
N VAL A 10 3.51 5.17 -5.80
CA VAL A 10 3.52 6.50 -5.18
C VAL A 10 2.50 7.37 -5.91
N ILE A 11 1.68 8.09 -5.15
CA ILE A 11 0.83 9.14 -5.68
C ILE A 11 1.64 10.44 -5.59
N SER A 12 1.90 11.07 -6.73
CA SER A 12 2.69 12.30 -6.82
C SER A 12 2.06 13.31 -7.77
N ARG A 13 2.23 14.59 -7.45
CA ARG A 13 1.84 15.70 -8.33
C ARG A 13 2.62 15.71 -9.63
N GLY A 14 3.91 15.36 -9.57
CA GLY A 14 4.77 15.28 -10.76
C GLY A 14 4.31 14.25 -11.80
N ALA A 15 3.46 13.28 -11.41
CA ALA A 15 2.81 12.33 -12.31
C ALA A 15 1.37 12.72 -12.68
N GLY A 16 0.95 13.96 -12.39
CA GLY A 16 -0.38 14.49 -12.65
C GLY A 16 -1.48 13.92 -11.75
N ARG A 17 -1.14 13.33 -10.60
CA ARG A 17 -2.12 12.67 -9.70
C ARG A 17 -2.40 13.54 -8.47
N GLY A 18 -3.65 13.98 -8.32
CA GLY A 18 -4.17 14.62 -7.10
C GLY A 18 -4.52 13.58 -6.04
N ILE A 19 -4.07 13.78 -4.79
CA ILE A 19 -4.28 12.80 -3.72
C ILE A 19 -5.74 12.76 -3.24
N VAL A 20 -6.42 13.91 -3.22
CA VAL A 20 -7.85 13.98 -2.84
C VAL A 20 -8.71 13.30 -3.90
N ALA A 21 -8.44 13.53 -5.19
CA ALA A 21 -9.10 12.80 -6.28
C ALA A 21 -8.88 11.28 -6.17
N ALA A 22 -7.66 10.87 -5.82
CA ALA A 22 -7.32 9.47 -5.60
C ALA A 22 -8.13 8.86 -4.43
N ALA A 23 -8.18 9.53 -3.29
CA ALA A 23 -9.00 9.09 -2.15
C ALA A 23 -10.49 9.02 -2.52
N ALA A 24 -11.03 10.06 -3.16
CA ALA A 24 -12.43 10.12 -3.60
C ALA A 24 -12.79 8.93 -4.50
N TYR A 25 -11.90 8.57 -5.42
CA TYR A 25 -12.09 7.42 -6.31
C TYR A 25 -12.18 6.09 -5.55
N ARG A 26 -11.33 5.91 -4.54
CA ARG A 26 -11.23 4.69 -3.72
C ARG A 26 -12.42 4.56 -2.78
N HIS A 27 -12.78 5.61 -2.06
CA HIS A 27 -13.96 5.64 -1.20
C HIS A 27 -15.29 5.67 -1.96
N ARG A 28 -15.27 5.74 -3.31
CA ARG A 28 -16.47 5.94 -4.14
C ARG A 28 -17.30 7.13 -3.65
N ALA A 29 -16.61 8.18 -3.20
CA ALA A 29 -17.21 9.30 -2.50
C ALA A 29 -17.16 10.58 -3.34
N ARG A 30 -17.81 11.62 -2.82
CA ARG A 30 -17.56 12.99 -3.26
C ARG A 30 -16.58 13.62 -2.28
N MET A 31 -15.50 14.21 -2.78
CA MET A 31 -14.54 15.00 -2.00
C MET A 31 -14.21 16.31 -2.72
N MET A 32 -13.75 17.30 -1.98
CA MET A 32 -13.27 18.61 -2.43
C MET A 32 -11.76 18.66 -2.24
N ASP A 33 -11.06 18.94 -3.31
CA ASP A 33 -9.65 19.36 -3.27
C ASP A 33 -9.62 20.87 -3.01
N GLU A 34 -9.19 21.25 -1.82
CA GLU A 34 -9.20 22.65 -1.35
C GLU A 34 -8.14 23.49 -2.07
N GLN A 35 -6.99 22.90 -2.42
CA GLN A 35 -5.92 23.60 -3.11
C GLN A 35 -6.28 23.90 -4.58
N ALA A 36 -6.92 22.93 -5.26
CA ALA A 36 -7.38 23.09 -6.64
C ALA A 36 -8.78 23.70 -6.76
N GLY A 37 -9.51 23.89 -5.66
CA GLY A 37 -10.90 24.36 -5.65
C GLY A 37 -11.86 23.46 -6.45
N THR A 38 -11.56 22.17 -6.55
CA THR A 38 -12.23 21.23 -7.47
C THR A 38 -12.87 20.07 -6.71
N SER A 39 -14.13 19.77 -7.01
CA SER A 39 -14.83 18.63 -6.41
C SER A 39 -14.84 17.42 -7.34
N PHE A 40 -14.48 16.25 -6.79
CA PHE A 40 -14.51 14.96 -7.48
C PHE A 40 -15.64 14.10 -6.92
N SER A 41 -16.35 13.35 -7.76
CA SER A 41 -17.44 12.46 -7.32
C SER A 41 -17.40 11.12 -8.06
N TYR A 42 -17.26 10.03 -7.30
CA TYR A 42 -17.17 8.67 -7.83
C TYR A 42 -18.25 7.73 -7.28
N ARG A 43 -19.36 8.30 -6.80
CA ARG A 43 -20.49 7.57 -6.17
C ARG A 43 -21.15 6.52 -7.07
N ARG A 44 -20.98 6.62 -8.39
CA ARG A 44 -21.51 5.62 -9.34
C ARG A 44 -20.92 4.21 -9.13
N GLY A 45 -19.71 4.10 -8.56
CA GLY A 45 -19.06 2.83 -8.25
C GLY A 45 -19.34 2.29 -6.86
N SER A 46 -20.31 2.83 -6.10
CA SER A 46 -20.56 2.46 -4.70
C SER A 46 -20.88 0.97 -4.51
N ARG A 47 -21.43 0.29 -5.52
CA ARG A 47 -21.70 -1.16 -5.49
C ARG A 47 -20.44 -2.01 -5.38
N GLU A 48 -19.30 -1.49 -5.84
CA GLU A 48 -18.00 -2.17 -5.77
C GLU A 48 -17.31 -1.95 -4.41
N LEU A 49 -17.79 -0.99 -3.59
CA LEU A 49 -17.22 -0.69 -2.27
C LEU A 49 -17.82 -1.66 -1.23
N VAL A 50 -16.98 -2.55 -0.71
CA VAL A 50 -17.37 -3.53 0.31
C VAL A 50 -17.16 -2.97 1.71
N HIS A 51 -16.04 -2.28 1.92
CA HIS A 51 -15.63 -1.78 3.24
C HIS A 51 -14.66 -0.59 3.09
N GLU A 52 -14.64 0.29 4.09
CA GLU A 52 -13.70 1.42 4.16
C GLU A 52 -13.30 1.70 5.61
N GLU A 53 -12.02 2.04 5.82
CA GLU A 53 -11.51 2.46 7.12
C GLU A 53 -10.37 3.45 6.99
N LEU A 54 -10.39 4.45 7.88
CA LEU A 54 -9.23 5.27 8.18
C LEU A 54 -8.62 4.79 9.50
N ALA A 55 -7.62 3.93 9.42
CA ALA A 55 -6.93 3.39 10.58
C ALA A 55 -5.81 4.35 11.03
N LEU A 56 -5.91 4.81 12.27
CA LEU A 56 -5.01 5.79 12.87
C LEU A 56 -4.10 5.14 13.92
N PRO A 57 -2.86 5.62 14.11
CA PRO A 57 -2.03 5.19 15.22
C PRO A 57 -2.65 5.56 16.57
N ARG A 58 -2.26 4.86 17.64
CA ARG A 58 -2.82 5.08 18.99
C ARG A 58 -2.68 6.54 19.48
N GLN A 59 -1.58 7.18 19.11
CA GLN A 59 -1.33 8.59 19.38
C GLN A 59 -1.46 9.36 18.06
N ILE A 60 -2.47 10.22 17.98
CA ILE A 60 -2.69 11.17 16.88
C ILE A 60 -2.68 12.60 17.40
N PRO A 61 -2.27 13.57 16.57
CA PRO A 61 -2.27 14.97 16.95
C PRO A 61 -3.69 15.50 17.13
N THR A 62 -3.80 16.56 17.92
CA THR A 62 -5.09 17.15 18.33
C THR A 62 -5.92 17.56 17.13
N TRP A 63 -5.30 18.25 16.16
CA TRP A 63 -5.97 18.71 14.94
C TRP A 63 -6.64 17.56 14.17
N LEU A 64 -5.98 16.40 14.07
CA LEU A 64 -6.51 15.25 13.32
C LEU A 64 -7.64 14.57 14.11
N ARG A 65 -7.52 14.51 15.44
CA ARG A 65 -8.53 13.95 16.32
C ARG A 65 -9.83 14.73 16.24
N GLU A 66 -9.76 16.06 16.34
CA GLU A 66 -10.92 16.95 16.34
C GLU A 66 -11.70 16.87 15.02
N VAL A 67 -10.98 16.88 13.89
CA VAL A 67 -11.61 16.88 12.57
C VAL A 67 -12.09 15.52 12.09
N SER A 68 -11.59 14.42 12.69
CA SER A 68 -12.03 13.05 12.35
C SER A 68 -13.11 12.51 13.28
N ALA A 69 -13.25 13.06 14.49
CA ALA A 69 -14.23 12.58 15.46
C ALA A 69 -15.67 12.69 14.94
N GLY A 70 -16.40 11.57 14.97
CA GLY A 70 -17.81 11.49 14.58
C GLY A 70 -18.07 11.65 13.06
N GLN A 71 -17.03 11.79 12.24
CA GLN A 71 -17.16 11.88 10.79
C GLN A 71 -17.33 10.50 10.15
N ALA A 72 -18.01 10.47 9.01
CA ALA A 72 -17.93 9.30 8.11
C ALA A 72 -16.48 9.09 7.65
N VAL A 73 -16.09 7.84 7.42
CA VAL A 73 -14.71 7.46 7.04
C VAL A 73 -14.22 8.28 5.84
N ALA A 74 -15.00 8.35 4.76
CA ALA A 74 -14.65 9.13 3.57
C ALA A 74 -14.41 10.62 3.88
N LYS A 75 -15.13 11.20 4.85
CA LYS A 75 -14.94 12.62 5.23
C LYS A 75 -13.67 12.80 6.07
N ALA A 76 -13.38 11.88 6.99
CA ALA A 76 -12.12 11.90 7.72
C ALA A 76 -10.90 11.71 6.77
N SER A 77 -11.03 10.82 5.77
CA SER A 77 -10.04 10.62 4.70
C SER A 77 -9.84 11.90 3.88
N GLU A 78 -10.92 12.56 3.44
CA GLU A 78 -10.85 13.85 2.73
C GLU A 78 -10.06 14.90 3.52
N VAL A 79 -10.30 15.02 4.82
CA VAL A 79 -9.58 15.99 5.66
C VAL A 79 -8.09 15.65 5.76
N LEU A 80 -7.75 14.38 6.01
CA LEU A 80 -6.35 13.95 6.07
C LEU A 80 -5.61 14.26 4.77
N TRP A 81 -6.22 13.95 3.62
CA TRP A 81 -5.55 14.09 2.34
C TRP A 81 -5.46 15.53 1.86
N ASN A 82 -6.42 16.40 2.22
CA ASN A 82 -6.26 17.85 2.05
C ASN A 82 -5.13 18.40 2.94
N ALA A 83 -4.99 17.91 4.18
CA ALA A 83 -3.88 18.31 5.04
C ALA A 83 -2.51 17.89 4.47
N VAL A 84 -2.40 16.68 3.90
CA VAL A 84 -1.18 16.23 3.21
C VAL A 84 -0.89 17.09 1.98
N ASP A 85 -1.90 17.37 1.17
CA ASP A 85 -1.75 18.16 -0.06
C ASP A 85 -1.32 19.60 0.26
N SER A 86 -1.96 20.25 1.24
CA SER A 86 -1.57 21.59 1.69
C SER A 86 -0.14 21.63 2.25
N PHE A 87 0.26 20.59 3.00
CA PHE A 87 1.60 20.52 3.61
C PHE A 87 2.73 20.35 2.59
N GLU A 88 2.50 19.62 1.51
CA GLU A 88 3.52 19.43 0.47
C GLU A 88 3.49 20.60 -0.50
N THR A 89 4.56 21.40 -0.56
CA THR A 89 4.57 22.63 -1.39
C THR A 89 5.20 22.46 -2.78
N ARG A 90 5.93 21.36 -3.02
CA ARG A 90 6.63 21.15 -4.29
C ARG A 90 5.67 20.71 -5.41
N ALA A 91 5.90 21.23 -6.62
CA ALA A 91 5.15 20.83 -7.81
C ALA A 91 5.30 19.33 -8.15
N ASP A 92 6.41 18.71 -7.77
CA ASP A 92 6.71 17.29 -7.98
C ASP A 92 6.53 16.43 -6.70
N ALA A 93 5.83 16.96 -5.68
CA ALA A 93 5.71 16.29 -4.40
C ALA A 93 5.13 14.88 -4.52
N GLN A 94 5.75 13.95 -3.81
CA GLN A 94 5.17 12.64 -3.49
C GLN A 94 4.26 12.82 -2.27
N LEU A 95 2.99 12.43 -2.41
CA LEU A 95 1.92 12.73 -1.47
C LEU A 95 1.60 11.53 -0.58
N ALA A 96 1.46 10.34 -1.19
CA ALA A 96 1.19 9.10 -0.48
C ALA A 96 1.88 7.91 -1.14
N ARG A 97 2.03 6.85 -0.36
CA ARG A 97 2.27 5.50 -0.87
C ARG A 97 0.94 4.76 -0.88
N GLU A 98 0.69 4.03 -1.95
CA GLU A 98 -0.45 3.14 -2.06
C GLU A 98 0.04 1.70 -2.20
N LEU A 99 -0.61 0.80 -1.48
CA LEU A 99 -0.55 -0.64 -1.68
C LEU A 99 -1.87 -1.11 -2.28
N ILE A 100 -1.79 -1.87 -3.36
CA ILE A 100 -2.92 -2.62 -3.92
C ILE A 100 -2.65 -4.09 -3.62
N ILE A 101 -3.55 -4.72 -2.89
CA ILE A 101 -3.36 -6.07 -2.36
C ILE A 101 -4.58 -6.92 -2.70
N ALA A 102 -4.35 -8.09 -3.32
CA ALA A 102 -5.42 -9.04 -3.56
C ALA A 102 -5.83 -9.73 -2.25
N LEU A 103 -7.13 -9.97 -2.09
CA LEU A 103 -7.68 -10.69 -0.95
C LEU A 103 -7.98 -12.15 -1.35
N PRO A 104 -7.82 -13.12 -0.43
CA PRO A 104 -8.26 -14.49 -0.68
C PRO A 104 -9.77 -14.57 -0.91
N GLU A 105 -10.19 -15.24 -1.98
CA GLU A 105 -11.61 -15.48 -2.30
C GLU A 105 -12.21 -16.57 -1.41
N GLU A 106 -11.35 -17.41 -0.82
CA GLU A 106 -11.70 -18.48 0.11
C GLU A 106 -12.23 -17.92 1.44
N LEU A 107 -11.79 -16.72 1.82
CA LEU A 107 -12.22 -16.06 3.04
C LEU A 107 -13.53 -15.30 2.80
N THR A 108 -14.41 -15.36 3.80
CA THR A 108 -15.60 -14.49 3.84
C THR A 108 -15.19 -13.02 3.90
N ARG A 109 -16.12 -12.12 3.58
CA ARG A 109 -15.89 -10.67 3.68
C ARG A 109 -15.43 -10.25 5.08
N ALA A 110 -16.03 -10.82 6.13
CA ALA A 110 -15.71 -10.50 7.51
C ALA A 110 -14.29 -10.96 7.89
N GLU A 111 -13.89 -12.15 7.45
CA GLU A 111 -12.53 -12.67 7.66
C GLU A 111 -11.49 -11.85 6.89
N ASN A 112 -11.79 -11.47 5.65
CA ASN A 112 -10.93 -10.56 4.87
C ASN A 112 -10.77 -9.19 5.55
N ILE A 113 -11.84 -8.62 6.11
CA ILE A 113 -11.75 -7.38 6.89
C ILE A 113 -10.87 -7.59 8.14
N ALA A 114 -11.03 -8.70 8.86
CA ALA A 114 -10.23 -9.01 10.03
C ALA A 114 -8.74 -9.18 9.70
N LEU A 115 -8.43 -9.89 8.61
CA LEU A 115 -7.09 -10.06 8.04
C LEU A 115 -6.44 -8.70 7.75
N VAL A 116 -7.14 -7.81 7.03
CA VAL A 116 -6.60 -6.49 6.68
C VAL A 116 -6.38 -5.63 7.92
N ARG A 117 -7.33 -5.61 8.86
CA ARG A 117 -7.18 -4.88 10.13
C ARG A 117 -5.96 -5.32 10.91
N GLU A 118 -5.72 -6.62 11.00
CA GLU A 118 -4.54 -7.17 11.66
C GLU A 118 -3.25 -6.74 10.94
N PHE A 119 -3.19 -6.91 9.63
CA PHE A 119 -2.03 -6.47 8.84
C PHE A 119 -1.75 -4.97 9.05
N VAL A 120 -2.79 -4.13 8.95
CA VAL A 120 -2.72 -2.67 9.15
C VAL A 120 -2.26 -2.31 10.56
N ARG A 121 -2.78 -2.99 11.57
CA ARG A 121 -2.40 -2.79 12.97
C ARG A 121 -0.92 -3.03 13.17
N ASP A 122 -0.45 -4.22 12.82
CA ASP A 122 0.89 -4.69 13.19
C ASP A 122 1.97 -4.05 12.31
N ASN A 123 1.64 -3.72 11.05
CA ASN A 123 2.63 -3.28 10.08
C ASN A 123 2.67 -1.77 9.84
N LEU A 124 1.62 -1.03 10.20
CA LEU A 124 1.47 0.39 9.90
C LEU A 124 1.16 1.21 11.15
N THR A 125 -0.02 1.03 11.76
CA THR A 125 -0.46 1.90 12.87
C THR A 125 0.37 1.71 14.14
N ALA A 126 0.84 0.50 14.44
CA ALA A 126 1.81 0.25 15.52
C ALA A 126 3.15 0.99 15.32
N LYS A 127 3.48 1.37 14.08
CA LYS A 127 4.68 2.13 13.71
C LYS A 127 4.42 3.63 13.56
N GLY A 128 3.25 4.10 13.99
CA GLY A 128 2.86 5.51 13.91
C GLY A 128 2.34 5.94 12.53
N MET A 129 2.11 5.00 11.61
CA MET A 129 1.62 5.32 10.26
C MET A 129 0.09 5.35 10.22
N VAL A 130 -0.46 6.22 9.37
CA VAL A 130 -1.89 6.19 9.03
C VAL A 130 -2.11 5.23 7.86
N ALA A 131 -3.19 4.47 7.90
CA ALA A 131 -3.62 3.63 6.79
C ALA A 131 -5.08 3.93 6.44
N ASP A 132 -5.28 4.60 5.32
CA ASP A 132 -6.59 4.80 4.71
C ASP A 132 -6.83 3.69 3.70
N TRP A 133 -7.74 2.77 3.98
CA TRP A 133 -7.92 1.60 3.14
C TRP A 133 -9.38 1.32 2.80
N VAL A 134 -9.57 0.83 1.58
CA VAL A 134 -10.87 0.43 1.05
C VAL A 134 -10.78 -0.98 0.50
N TYR A 135 -11.81 -1.78 0.74
CA TYR A 135 -12.00 -3.08 0.12
C TYR A 135 -12.97 -2.91 -1.05
N HIS A 136 -12.49 -3.18 -2.26
CA HIS A 136 -13.31 -3.32 -3.45
C HIS A 136 -13.52 -4.78 -3.83
N ASP A 137 -14.72 -5.09 -4.30
CA ASP A 137 -15.05 -6.34 -4.95
C ASP A 137 -15.83 -6.01 -6.22
N LYS A 138 -15.10 -6.07 -7.34
CA LYS A 138 -15.66 -5.86 -8.67
C LYS A 138 -15.57 -7.16 -9.43
N ASP A 139 -16.73 -7.70 -9.82
CA ASP A 139 -16.84 -8.91 -10.65
C ASP A 139 -16.05 -10.11 -10.07
N GLY A 140 -16.03 -10.26 -8.74
CA GLY A 140 -15.34 -11.35 -8.05
C GLY A 140 -13.83 -11.16 -7.93
N ASN A 141 -13.32 -9.92 -8.06
CA ASN A 141 -11.92 -9.58 -7.83
C ASN A 141 -11.76 -8.82 -6.51
N PRO A 142 -11.72 -9.51 -5.35
CA PRO A 142 -11.61 -8.85 -4.06
C PRO A 142 -10.18 -8.33 -3.85
N HIS A 143 -10.05 -7.03 -3.61
CA HIS A 143 -8.76 -6.39 -3.36
C HIS A 143 -8.93 -5.15 -2.47
N ILE A 144 -7.84 -4.77 -1.80
CA ILE A 144 -7.77 -3.49 -1.12
C ILE A 144 -6.91 -2.48 -1.86
N HIS A 145 -7.33 -1.22 -1.76
CA HIS A 145 -6.44 -0.08 -1.92
C HIS A 145 -6.12 0.46 -0.53
N LEU A 146 -4.85 0.55 -0.16
CA LEU A 146 -4.38 1.08 1.11
C LEU A 146 -3.42 2.24 0.85
N MET A 147 -3.81 3.44 1.21
CA MET A 147 -3.00 4.66 1.14
C MET A 147 -2.39 4.98 2.52
N THR A 148 -1.10 5.27 2.56
CA THR A 148 -0.36 5.70 3.77
C THR A 148 0.40 6.99 3.50
N THR A 149 0.52 7.80 4.55
CA THR A 149 1.32 9.04 4.51
C THR A 149 2.80 8.72 4.29
N LEU A 150 3.55 9.70 3.79
CA LEU A 150 5.00 9.61 3.59
C LEU A 150 5.80 10.33 4.70
N ARG A 151 5.11 10.90 5.67
CA ARG A 151 5.64 11.67 6.79
C ARG A 151 4.92 11.28 8.09
N PRO A 152 5.63 11.28 9.24
CA PRO A 152 4.98 11.10 10.53
C PRO A 152 4.02 12.24 10.81
N LEU A 153 2.97 11.95 11.56
CA LEU A 153 2.09 12.97 12.12
C LEU A 153 2.81 13.74 13.25
N THR A 154 2.55 15.03 13.36
CA THR A 154 2.99 15.90 14.46
C THR A 154 1.85 16.83 14.87
N GLU A 155 1.94 17.46 16.05
CA GLU A 155 0.95 18.48 16.47
C GLU A 155 0.88 19.67 15.50
N GLU A 156 1.96 19.96 14.79
CA GLU A 156 2.06 21.02 13.79
C GLU A 156 1.78 20.53 12.35
N GLY A 157 1.24 19.32 12.18
CA GLY A 157 0.93 18.72 10.89
C GLY A 157 1.75 17.47 10.61
N PHE A 158 2.83 17.60 9.81
CA PHE A 158 3.65 16.47 9.37
C PHE A 158 5.15 16.70 9.58
N GLY A 159 5.86 15.64 9.96
CA GLY A 159 7.31 15.69 10.16
C GLY A 159 8.14 15.50 8.89
N ARG A 160 9.43 15.21 9.10
CA ARG A 160 10.40 15.01 8.01
C ARG A 160 10.19 13.65 7.33
N LYS A 161 10.33 13.61 6.00
CA LYS A 161 10.36 12.35 5.22
C LYS A 161 11.56 11.46 5.58
N ARG A 162 12.67 12.06 6.02
CA ARG A 162 13.85 11.35 6.52
C ARG A 162 13.96 11.54 8.02
N VAL A 163 13.97 10.43 8.74
CA VAL A 163 14.06 10.39 10.20
C VAL A 163 15.34 9.68 10.62
N PRO A 164 15.96 10.06 11.75
CA PRO A 164 17.11 9.33 12.27
C PRO A 164 16.69 7.89 12.59
N VAL A 165 17.58 6.94 12.30
CA VAL A 165 17.51 5.61 12.90
C VAL A 165 17.94 5.77 14.35
N LEU A 166 17.12 5.27 15.28
CA LEU A 166 17.45 5.32 16.71
C LEU A 166 18.11 4.01 17.13
N GLY A 167 19.11 4.09 18.00
CA GLY A 167 19.66 2.94 18.72
C GLY A 167 18.73 2.49 19.85
N GLU A 168 19.13 1.43 20.55
CA GLU A 168 18.39 0.91 21.71
C GLU A 168 18.26 1.94 22.85
N ASP A 169 19.20 2.88 22.93
CA ASP A 169 19.20 3.99 23.89
C ASP A 169 18.28 5.16 23.48
N GLY A 170 17.55 5.02 22.37
CA GLY A 170 16.68 6.06 21.83
C GLY A 170 17.42 7.24 21.18
N LYS A 171 18.76 7.21 21.12
CA LYS A 171 19.55 8.27 20.47
C LYS A 171 19.76 7.96 18.99
N PRO A 172 19.99 8.98 18.14
CA PRO A 172 20.31 8.75 16.73
C PRO A 172 21.56 7.88 16.57
N LEU A 173 21.40 6.76 15.86
CA LEU A 173 22.49 5.88 15.48
C LEU A 173 23.51 6.65 14.64
N ARG A 174 24.78 6.53 15.02
CA ARG A 174 25.90 7.17 14.32
C ARG A 174 26.88 6.11 13.82
N VAL A 175 27.30 6.25 12.58
CA VAL A 175 28.40 5.45 12.00
C VAL A 175 29.67 6.29 12.05
N VAL A 176 30.67 5.79 12.76
CA VAL A 176 32.02 6.37 12.81
C VAL A 176 32.82 5.84 11.64
N THR A 177 33.48 6.74 10.92
CA THR A 177 34.43 6.42 9.85
C THR A 177 35.75 7.13 10.15
N PRO A 178 36.89 6.69 9.58
CA PRO A 178 38.17 7.34 9.82
C PRO A 178 38.17 8.85 9.52
N ASP A 179 37.38 9.30 8.53
CA ASP A 179 37.20 10.70 8.17
C ASP A 179 36.18 11.46 9.05
N ARG A 180 35.41 10.77 9.90
CA ARG A 180 34.37 11.35 10.77
C ARG A 180 34.41 10.74 12.16
N PRO A 181 35.37 11.15 13.01
CA PRO A 181 35.51 10.60 14.36
C PRO A 181 34.29 10.84 15.26
N ASN A 182 33.51 11.91 15.00
CA ASN A 182 32.28 12.23 15.73
C ASN A 182 31.03 11.51 15.20
N GLY A 183 31.16 10.67 14.18
CA GLY A 183 30.12 9.84 13.60
C GLY A 183 29.04 10.61 12.81
N LYS A 184 28.54 10.00 11.73
CA LYS A 184 27.43 10.51 10.91
C LYS A 184 26.13 9.84 11.32
N ILE A 185 25.07 10.63 11.57
CA ILE A 185 23.73 10.10 11.86
C ILE A 185 23.21 9.30 10.66
N VAL A 186 22.70 8.10 10.94
CA VAL A 186 22.00 7.26 9.97
C VAL A 186 20.56 7.71 9.85
N TYR A 187 20.09 7.92 8.62
CA TYR A 187 18.72 8.32 8.34
C TYR A 187 18.02 7.25 7.49
N LYS A 188 16.73 7.04 7.76
CA LYS A 188 15.84 6.23 6.93
C LYS A 188 14.70 7.07 6.37
N VAL A 189 14.06 6.59 5.31
CA VAL A 189 12.82 7.18 4.79
C VAL A 189 11.67 6.69 5.67
N TRP A 190 10.92 7.62 6.26
CA TRP A 190 9.85 7.28 7.21
C TRP A 190 8.72 6.51 6.54
N GLY A 191 8.28 6.93 5.35
CA GLY A 191 7.23 6.27 4.55
C GLY A 191 7.63 4.91 3.93
N GLY A 192 8.74 4.32 4.38
CA GLY A 192 9.26 3.05 3.90
C GLY A 192 10.06 3.14 2.60
N ASP A 193 11.03 2.24 2.48
CA ASP A 193 11.89 2.02 1.32
C ASP A 193 11.65 0.62 0.69
N LYS A 194 12.59 0.15 -0.13
CA LYS A 194 12.49 -1.16 -0.80
C LYS A 194 12.45 -2.31 0.21
N GLU A 195 13.26 -2.25 1.26
CA GLU A 195 13.29 -3.31 2.27
C GLU A 195 12.02 -3.30 3.12
N THR A 196 11.48 -2.11 3.41
CA THR A 196 10.16 -1.99 4.04
C THR A 196 9.07 -2.65 3.19
N LEU A 197 9.09 -2.47 1.86
CA LEU A 197 8.14 -3.11 0.96
C LEU A 197 8.27 -4.63 0.94
N LYS A 198 9.49 -5.17 0.98
CA LYS A 198 9.70 -6.62 1.09
C LYS A 198 9.14 -7.14 2.41
N ALA A 199 9.43 -6.47 3.51
CA ALA A 199 8.92 -6.84 4.83
C ALA A 199 7.39 -6.85 4.87
N TRP A 200 6.73 -5.85 4.26
CA TRP A 200 5.28 -5.84 4.15
C TRP A 200 4.71 -6.96 3.29
N LYS A 201 5.40 -7.36 2.21
CA LYS A 201 4.96 -8.51 1.41
C LYS A 201 5.03 -9.82 2.20
N ILE A 202 6.12 -10.03 2.93
CA ILE A 202 6.30 -11.19 3.81
C ILE A 202 5.21 -11.18 4.89
N ALA A 203 5.06 -10.07 5.61
CA ALA A 203 4.07 -9.93 6.67
C ALA A 203 2.63 -10.11 6.17
N TRP A 204 2.31 -9.64 4.95
CA TRP A 204 1.01 -9.89 4.33
C TRP A 204 0.80 -11.38 4.08
N ALA A 205 1.78 -12.05 3.45
CA ALA A 205 1.69 -13.47 3.15
C ALA A 205 1.52 -14.32 4.41
N GLU A 206 2.28 -14.02 5.46
CA GLU A 206 2.18 -14.70 6.77
C GLU A 206 0.81 -14.47 7.44
N THR A 207 0.33 -13.21 7.43
CA THR A 207 -0.98 -12.87 8.00
C THR A 207 -2.10 -13.57 7.25
N ALA A 208 -2.11 -13.48 5.91
CA ALA A 208 -3.12 -14.10 5.07
C ALA A 208 -3.11 -15.63 5.18
N SER A 209 -1.93 -16.26 5.19
CA SER A 209 -1.82 -17.73 5.38
C SER A 209 -2.36 -18.17 6.73
N ARG A 210 -2.14 -17.38 7.79
CA ARG A 210 -2.69 -17.69 9.11
C ARG A 210 -4.22 -17.55 9.15
N HIS A 211 -4.79 -16.52 8.53
CA HIS A 211 -6.24 -16.36 8.41
C HIS A 211 -6.88 -17.48 7.58
N LEU A 212 -6.24 -17.88 6.47
CA LEU A 212 -6.67 -19.03 5.67
C LEU A 212 -6.66 -20.33 6.49
N ALA A 213 -5.60 -20.57 7.26
CA ALA A 213 -5.54 -21.75 8.14
C ALA A 213 -6.60 -21.73 9.25
N LEU A 214 -6.89 -20.56 9.84
CA LEU A 214 -7.96 -20.40 10.84
C LEU A 214 -9.35 -20.67 10.25
N ALA A 215 -9.55 -20.39 8.96
CA ALA A 215 -10.77 -20.72 8.22
C ALA A 215 -10.78 -22.17 7.68
N GLY A 216 -9.77 -22.98 7.98
CA GLY A 216 -9.70 -24.39 7.59
C GLY A 216 -9.13 -24.64 6.19
N HIS A 217 -8.47 -23.67 5.57
CA HIS A 217 -7.82 -23.82 4.27
C HIS A 217 -6.34 -24.15 4.41
N GLU A 218 -5.88 -25.21 3.75
CA GLU A 218 -4.45 -25.57 3.66
C GLU A 218 -3.71 -24.78 2.57
N ILE A 219 -3.92 -23.46 2.53
CA ILE A 219 -3.32 -22.57 1.55
C ILE A 219 -2.28 -21.69 2.24
N ARG A 220 -1.07 -21.63 1.67
CA ARG A 220 0.02 -20.76 2.13
C ARG A 220 0.49 -19.84 1.02
N LEU A 221 0.62 -18.57 1.33
CA LEU A 221 1.21 -17.56 0.47
C LEU A 221 2.68 -17.36 0.84
N ASP A 222 3.51 -17.04 -0.16
CA ASP A 222 4.91 -16.68 0.05
C ASP A 222 5.18 -15.28 -0.50
N GLY A 223 5.52 -14.35 0.39
CA GLY A 223 5.73 -12.95 0.07
C GLY A 223 7.15 -12.60 -0.42
N ARG A 224 8.06 -13.58 -0.45
CA ARG A 224 9.39 -13.43 -1.06
C ARG A 224 9.26 -13.27 -2.58
N SER A 225 10.28 -12.72 -3.23
CA SER A 225 10.33 -12.73 -4.69
C SER A 225 10.47 -14.15 -5.22
N TYR A 226 10.03 -14.41 -6.47
CA TYR A 226 10.23 -15.72 -7.09
C TYR A 226 11.71 -16.14 -7.10
N ALA A 227 12.65 -15.20 -7.29
CA ALA A 227 14.09 -15.44 -7.14
C ALA A 227 14.45 -16.01 -5.75
N GLU A 228 13.98 -15.35 -4.68
CA GLU A 228 14.22 -15.77 -3.29
C GLU A 228 13.51 -17.08 -2.93
N GLN A 229 12.52 -17.50 -3.71
CA GLN A 229 11.85 -18.80 -3.59
C GLN A 229 12.54 -19.91 -4.41
N GLY A 230 13.57 -19.58 -5.20
CA GLY A 230 14.18 -20.51 -6.15
C GLY A 230 13.35 -20.74 -7.42
N LEU A 231 12.37 -19.88 -7.69
CA LEU A 231 11.45 -19.92 -8.82
C LEU A 231 11.79 -18.86 -9.89
N ASP A 232 13.06 -18.50 -10.06
CA ASP A 232 13.44 -17.54 -11.09
C ASP A 232 13.00 -18.00 -12.48
N GLY A 233 12.32 -17.13 -13.23
CA GLY A 233 11.80 -17.42 -14.57
C GLY A 233 10.28 -17.43 -14.70
N ILE A 234 9.52 -17.73 -13.63
CA ILE A 234 8.03 -17.71 -13.70
C ILE A 234 7.42 -16.31 -13.57
N ALA A 235 8.24 -15.30 -13.27
CA ALA A 235 7.79 -13.92 -13.12
C ALA A 235 7.07 -13.41 -14.38
N GLN A 236 5.78 -13.09 -14.26
CA GLN A 236 5.04 -12.42 -15.32
C GLN A 236 5.48 -10.95 -15.41
N LYS A 237 5.72 -10.47 -16.63
CA LYS A 237 5.99 -9.03 -16.87
C LYS A 237 4.67 -8.27 -16.70
N HIS A 238 4.67 -7.22 -15.87
CA HIS A 238 3.50 -6.36 -15.71
C HIS A 238 3.08 -5.75 -17.06
N LEU A 239 1.87 -6.04 -17.50
CA LEU A 239 1.26 -5.42 -18.67
C LEU A 239 0.53 -4.16 -18.20
N GLY A 240 0.91 -3.00 -18.75
CA GLY A 240 0.16 -1.76 -18.52
C GLY A 240 -1.29 -1.88 -19.02
N PRO A 241 -2.20 -0.99 -18.57
CA PRO A 241 -3.64 -1.07 -18.86
C PRO A 241 -3.96 -1.22 -20.35
N GLU A 242 -3.23 -0.49 -21.21
CA GLU A 242 -3.36 -0.57 -22.67
C GLU A 242 -2.96 -1.94 -23.22
N LYS A 243 -1.83 -2.51 -22.77
CA LYS A 243 -1.37 -3.84 -23.20
C LYS A 243 -2.27 -4.96 -22.68
N ALA A 244 -2.80 -4.82 -21.45
CA ALA A 244 -3.79 -5.76 -20.91
C ALA A 244 -5.14 -5.67 -21.64
N ALA A 245 -5.55 -4.48 -22.09
CA ALA A 245 -6.72 -4.31 -22.95
C ALA A 245 -6.50 -4.91 -24.36
N LEU A 246 -5.28 -4.83 -24.88
CA LEU A 246 -4.90 -5.44 -26.16
C LEU A 246 -4.88 -6.97 -26.07
N ALA A 247 -4.32 -7.52 -24.99
CA ALA A 247 -4.32 -8.96 -24.71
C ALA A 247 -5.73 -9.54 -24.63
N ARG A 248 -6.64 -8.84 -23.94
CA ARG A 248 -8.07 -9.21 -23.84
C ARG A 248 -8.80 -9.22 -25.20
N LYS A 249 -8.26 -8.52 -26.21
CA LYS A 249 -8.79 -8.50 -27.58
C LYS A 249 -8.15 -9.55 -28.50
N GLY A 250 -7.41 -10.52 -27.94
CA GLY A 250 -6.85 -11.65 -28.68
C GLY A 250 -5.70 -11.31 -29.62
N ARG A 251 -5.07 -10.13 -29.47
CA ARG A 251 -3.86 -9.80 -30.22
C ARG A 251 -2.64 -10.40 -29.53
N GLU A 252 -1.87 -11.21 -30.27
CA GLU A 252 -0.62 -11.80 -29.77
C GLU A 252 0.33 -10.71 -29.27
N LEU A 253 0.71 -10.83 -28.00
CA LEU A 253 1.81 -10.08 -27.42
C LEU A 253 3.06 -10.93 -27.61
N TYR A 254 4.00 -10.48 -28.46
CA TYR A 254 5.29 -11.13 -28.62
C TYR A 254 6.05 -11.09 -27.29
N PHE A 255 6.06 -12.22 -26.57
CA PHE A 255 6.99 -12.46 -25.49
C PHE A 255 8.30 -12.97 -26.09
N ALA A 256 9.45 -12.56 -25.55
CA ALA A 256 10.73 -13.08 -26.00
C ALA A 256 10.74 -14.62 -25.84
N PRO A 257 11.04 -15.41 -26.89
CA PRO A 257 10.96 -16.88 -26.84
C PRO A 257 11.74 -17.53 -25.68
N ALA A 258 12.87 -16.94 -25.28
CA ALA A 258 13.67 -17.38 -24.14
C ALA A 258 12.98 -17.18 -22.77
N ASP A 259 12.12 -16.16 -22.63
CA ASP A 259 11.32 -15.95 -21.41
C ASP A 259 10.21 -17.00 -21.31
N LEU A 260 9.64 -17.42 -22.45
CA LEU A 260 8.60 -18.46 -22.49
C LEU A 260 9.18 -19.85 -22.17
N ALA A 261 10.33 -20.20 -22.76
CA ALA A 261 11.02 -21.46 -22.49
C ALA A 261 11.39 -21.63 -21.00
N ARG A 262 11.93 -20.57 -20.36
CA ARG A 262 12.23 -20.58 -18.92
C ARG A 262 10.98 -20.76 -18.05
N ARG A 263 9.85 -20.18 -18.45
CA ARG A 263 8.57 -20.36 -17.74
C ARG A 263 8.06 -21.79 -17.85
N GLN A 264 8.15 -22.39 -19.04
CA GLN A 264 7.70 -23.76 -19.27
C GLN A 264 8.54 -24.74 -18.46
N GLU A 265 9.87 -24.63 -18.50
CA GLU A 265 10.78 -25.49 -17.73
C GLU A 265 10.50 -25.43 -16.22
N MET A 266 10.23 -24.23 -15.70
CA MET A 266 9.90 -24.07 -14.28
C MET A 266 8.50 -24.57 -13.92
N ALA A 267 7.52 -24.45 -14.82
CA ALA A 267 6.19 -25.01 -14.62
C ALA A 267 6.24 -26.55 -14.59
N ASP A 268 7.04 -27.16 -15.47
CA ASP A 268 7.23 -28.61 -15.52
C ASP A 268 7.91 -29.14 -14.23
N ARG A 269 8.85 -28.37 -13.65
CA ARG A 269 9.47 -28.70 -12.34
C ARG A 269 8.51 -28.61 -11.14
N LEU A 270 7.48 -27.77 -11.21
CA LEU A 270 6.49 -27.60 -10.14
C LEU A 270 5.38 -28.66 -10.19
N LEU A 271 5.23 -29.36 -11.32
CA LEU A 271 4.24 -30.42 -11.54
C LEU A 271 4.79 -31.84 -11.34
N ALA A 272 6.11 -31.99 -11.14
CA ALA A 272 6.81 -33.24 -10.86
C ALA A 272 6.98 -33.48 -9.35
#